data_AF-A0AAW5EI99-F1
#
_entry.id   AF-A0AAW5EI99-F1
#
_cell.length_a   1.000
_cell.length_b   1.000
_cell.length_c   1.000
_cell.angle_alpha   90.00
_cell.angle_beta   90.00
_cell.angle_gamma   90.00
#
_symmetry.space_group_name_H-M   'P 1'
#
loop_
_entity.id
_entity.type
_entity.pdbx_description
1 polymer ?
#
loop_
_entity_poly.entity_id
_entity_poly.type
_entity_poly.pdbx_seq_one_letter_code
_entity_poly.pdbx_strand_id
1 'polypeptide(L)'
;LSVDEALRPAFACAIVGLSFLGGSYMAESFRAGFEAIKKQQFEAGLSLGFTKLNNLRYVIMPQALGVCLPGISANIVFLIKETSVVSIIALPDLVTVMKGLNSLTYKTDELLLLLFLGYLCIILPISLFLFFLE
;
A
#
# COMPACT_ATOMS: atom_id res chain seq x y z
N LEU A 1 26.12 -22.18 6.22
CA LEU A 1 25.09 -21.18 6.50
C LEU A 1 24.04 -21.32 5.41
N SER A 2 22.81 -21.73 5.71
CA SER A 2 21.75 -21.76 4.68
C SER A 2 21.52 -20.34 4.19
N VAL A 3 21.30 -20.18 2.89
CA VAL A 3 21.06 -18.87 2.24
C VAL A 3 19.95 -18.09 2.96
N ASP A 4 18.96 -18.80 3.51
CA ASP A 4 17.87 -18.25 4.30
C ASP A 4 18.33 -17.50 5.55
N GLU A 5 19.37 -17.97 6.24
CA GLU A 5 19.82 -17.40 7.51
C GLU A 5 20.57 -16.08 7.33
N ALA A 6 21.26 -15.91 6.18
CA ALA A 6 21.92 -14.67 5.81
C ALA A 6 20.94 -13.56 5.39
N LEU A 7 19.75 -13.93 4.89
CA LEU A 7 18.75 -12.97 4.39
C LEU A 7 17.81 -12.43 5.48
N ARG A 8 17.74 -13.09 6.65
CA ARG A 8 16.89 -12.70 7.78
C ARG A 8 17.00 -11.23 8.20
N PRO A 9 18.20 -10.62 8.37
CA PRO A 9 18.29 -9.22 8.77
C PRO A 9 17.79 -8.27 7.68
N ALA A 10 18.10 -8.55 6.40
CA ALA A 10 17.63 -7.74 5.28
C ALA A 10 16.09 -7.78 5.15
N PHE A 11 15.50 -8.97 5.33
CA PHE A 11 14.06 -9.14 5.36
C PHE A 11 13.38 -8.36 6.49
N ALA A 12 13.94 -8.40 7.69
CA ALA A 12 13.43 -7.63 8.83
C ALA A 12 13.52 -6.11 8.59
N CYS A 13 14.64 -5.62 8.05
CA CYS A 13 14.79 -4.22 7.67
C CYS A 13 13.77 -3.80 6.61
N ALA A 14 13.53 -4.64 5.60
CA ALA A 14 12.52 -4.37 4.57
C ALA A 14 11.12 -4.24 5.17
N ILE A 15 10.72 -5.16 6.05
CA ILE A 15 9.43 -5.12 6.73
C ILE A 15 9.30 -3.83 7.53
N VAL A 16 10.29 -3.48 8.35
CA VAL A 16 10.24 -2.27 9.18
C VAL A 16 10.15 -1.02 8.30
N GLY A 17 11.01 -0.90 7.29
CA GLY A 17 11.02 0.24 6.38
C GLY A 17 9.69 0.44 5.64
N LEU A 18 9.18 -0.62 5.01
CA LEU A 18 7.90 -0.58 4.29
C LEU A 18 6.71 -0.38 5.25
N SER A 19 6.77 -0.91 6.47
CA SER A 19 5.70 -0.71 7.47
C SER A 19 5.61 0.74 7.91
N PHE A 20 6.74 1.41 8.16
CA PHE A 20 6.74 2.83 8.50
C PHE A 20 6.31 3.69 7.32
N LEU A 21 6.82 3.39 6.11
CA LEU A 21 6.46 4.09 4.89
C LEU A 21 4.94 3.98 4.65
N GLY A 22 4.44 2.76 4.47
CA GLY A 22 3.03 2.49 4.21
C GLY A 22 2.11 2.87 5.36
N GLY A 23 2.55 2.66 6.60
CA GLY A 23 1.78 3.00 7.80
C GLY A 23 1.55 4.50 7.94
N SER A 24 2.53 5.33 7.58
CA SER A 24 2.39 6.79 7.60
C SER A 24 1.34 7.28 6.61
N TYR A 25 1.38 6.80 5.36
CA TYR A 25 0.37 7.10 4.34
C TYR A 25 -1.01 6.57 4.73
N MET A 26 -1.06 5.37 5.34
CA MET A 26 -2.31 4.79 5.81
C MET A 26 -2.95 5.64 6.92
N ALA A 27 -2.15 6.06 7.91
CA ALA A 27 -2.61 6.89 9.02
C ALA A 27 -3.16 8.24 8.53
N GLU A 28 -2.48 8.86 7.56
CA GLU A 28 -2.94 10.11 6.96
C GLU A 28 -4.23 9.92 6.16
N SER A 29 -4.38 8.79 5.46
CA SER A 29 -5.61 8.45 4.75
C SER A 29 -6.79 8.31 5.71
N PHE A 30 -6.60 7.64 6.86
CA PHE A 30 -7.60 7.60 7.92
C PHE A 30 -7.92 8.98 8.48
N ARG A 31 -6.90 9.77 8.82
CA ARG A 31 -7.07 11.13 9.35
C ARG A 31 -7.90 12.00 8.40
N ALA A 32 -7.55 12.01 7.12
CA ALA A 32 -8.27 12.75 6.08
C ALA A 32 -9.71 12.24 5.90
N GLY A 33 -9.93 10.93 5.96
CA GLY A 33 -11.27 10.36 5.85
C GLY A 33 -12.19 10.71 7.03
N PHE A 34 -11.66 10.78 8.25
CA PHE A 34 -12.43 11.28 9.40
C PHE A 34 -12.69 12.79 9.32
N GLU A 35 -11.71 13.58 8.87
CA GLU A 35 -11.85 15.04 8.72
C GLU A 35 -12.85 15.42 7.62
N ALA A 36 -12.99 14.59 6.58
CA ALA A 36 -13.97 14.78 5.52
C ALA A 36 -15.43 14.70 6.01
N ILE A 37 -15.69 14.07 7.16
CA ILE A 37 -17.05 13.93 7.69
C ILE A 37 -17.51 15.25 8.31
N LYS A 38 -18.55 15.83 7.72
CA LYS A 38 -19.17 17.08 8.16
C LYS A 38 -19.66 16.99 9.61
N LYS A 39 -19.33 18.00 10.42
CA LYS A 39 -19.77 18.11 11.82
C LYS A 39 -21.29 18.00 12.00
N GLN A 40 -22.07 18.44 11.01
CA GLN A 40 -23.54 18.34 11.02
C GLN A 40 -24.04 16.89 11.10
N GLN A 41 -23.30 15.90 10.58
CA GLN A 41 -23.65 14.48 10.72
C GLN A 41 -23.58 14.05 12.19
N PHE A 42 -22.56 14.53 12.90
CA PHE A 42 -22.43 14.27 14.33
C PHE A 42 -23.52 14.96 15.14
N GLU A 43 -23.81 16.23 14.86
CA GLU A 43 -24.87 16.97 15.55
C GLU A 43 -26.25 16.34 15.29
N ALA A 44 -26.53 15.90 14.06
CA ALA A 44 -27.77 15.19 13.72
C ALA A 44 -27.94 13.87 14.48
N GLY A 45 -26.88 13.07 14.60
CA GLY A 45 -26.93 11.82 15.37
C GLY A 45 -27.25 12.05 16.85
N LEU A 46 -26.69 13.11 17.45
CA LEU A 46 -27.01 13.51 18.82
C LEU A 46 -28.47 13.96 18.95
N SER A 47 -29.00 14.71 17.98
CA SER A 47 -30.40 15.14 17.95
C SER A 47 -31.39 13.98 17.82
N LEU A 48 -30.98 12.88 17.20
CA LEU A 48 -31.76 11.64 17.12
C LEU A 48 -31.66 10.76 18.38
N GLY A 49 -30.98 11.23 19.42
CA GLY A 49 -30.84 10.52 20.70
C GLY A 49 -29.69 9.52 20.74
N PHE A 50 -28.78 9.50 19.76
CA PHE A 50 -27.57 8.69 19.88
C PHE A 50 -26.62 9.24 20.94
N THR A 51 -25.99 8.32 21.69
CA THR A 51 -24.80 8.66 22.49
C THR A 51 -23.62 8.93 21.56
N LYS A 52 -22.61 9.68 22.04
CA LYS A 52 -21.41 10.00 21.26
C LYS A 52 -20.75 8.74 20.66
N LEU A 53 -20.70 7.65 21.43
CA LEU A 53 -20.11 6.38 21.02
C LEU A 53 -20.96 5.68 19.95
N ASN A 54 -22.29 5.68 20.10
CA ASN A 54 -23.20 5.11 19.10
C ASN A 54 -23.12 5.89 17.78
N ASN A 55 -23.07 7.22 17.86
CA ASN A 55 -22.93 8.08 16.70
C ASN A 55 -21.60 7.82 15.97
N LEU A 56 -20.50 7.70 16.73
CA LEU A 56 -19.20 7.36 16.16
C LEU A 56 -19.22 5.99 15.48
N ARG A 57 -19.79 4.97 16.12
CA ARG A 57 -19.79 3.59 15.60
C ARG A 57 -20.70 3.39 14.39
N TYR A 58 -21.90 3.97 14.41
CA TYR A 58 -22.94 3.68 13.40
C TYR A 58 -23.06 4.74 12.31
N VAL A 59 -22.59 5.96 12.54
CA VAL A 59 -22.70 7.06 11.56
C VAL A 59 -21.32 7.43 11.03
N ILE A 60 -20.40 7.86 11.90
CA ILE A 60 -19.11 8.41 11.47
C ILE A 60 -18.18 7.33 10.94
N MET A 61 -17.94 6.26 11.69
CA MET A 61 -17.01 5.18 11.31
C MET A 61 -17.29 4.61 9.91
N PRO A 62 -18.52 4.13 9.58
CA PRO A 62 -18.77 3.56 8.25
C PRO A 62 -18.60 4.59 7.13
N GLN A 63 -19.00 5.85 7.35
CA GLN A 63 -18.81 6.91 6.35
C GLN A 63 -17.33 7.27 6.15
N ALA A 64 -16.59 7.45 7.25
CA ALA A 64 -15.17 7.76 7.21
C ALA A 64 -14.39 6.64 6.51
N LEU A 65 -14.70 5.36 6.82
CA LEU A 65 -14.08 4.21 6.16
C LEU A 65 -14.32 4.21 4.65
N GLY A 66 -15.54 4.53 4.19
CA GLY A 66 -15.84 4.69 2.77
C GLY A 66 -14.98 5.76 2.10
N VAL A 67 -14.77 6.90 2.78
CA VAL A 67 -13.90 7.99 2.27
C VAL A 67 -12.42 7.61 2.29
N CYS A 68 -11.98 6.74 3.20
CA CYS A 68 -10.59 6.29 3.29
C CYS A 68 -10.21 5.29 2.18
N LEU A 69 -11.18 4.48 1.70
CA LEU A 69 -10.92 3.37 0.76
C LEU A 69 -10.04 3.74 -0.45
N PRO A 70 -10.28 4.85 -1.17
CA PRO A 70 -9.46 5.21 -2.32
C PRO A 70 -7.98 5.45 -1.94
N GLY A 71 -7.74 6.08 -0.79
CA GLY A 71 -6.39 6.32 -0.29
C GLY A 71 -5.69 5.07 0.24
N ILE A 72 -6.45 4.14 0.84
CA ILE A 72 -5.95 2.80 1.20
C ILE A 72 -5.53 2.05 -0.07
N SER A 73 -6.37 2.04 -1.10
CA SER A 73 -6.11 1.41 -2.40
C SER A 73 -4.87 1.98 -3.07
N ALA A 74 -4.73 3.31 -3.09
CA ALA A 74 -3.56 3.98 -3.63
C ALA A 74 -2.27 3.61 -2.87
N ASN A 75 -2.33 3.53 -1.54
CA ASN A 75 -1.20 3.13 -0.70
C ASN A 75 -0.74 1.69 -0.96
N ILE A 76 -1.68 0.76 -1.19
CA ILE A 76 -1.35 -0.64 -1.55
C ILE A 76 -0.56 -0.69 -2.87
N VAL A 77 -1.06 -0.01 -3.91
CA VAL A 77 -0.38 0.04 -5.22
C VAL A 77 0.98 0.73 -5.11
N PHE A 78 1.08 1.77 -4.28
CA PHE A 78 2.35 2.44 -3.99
C PHE A 78 3.35 1.50 -3.32
N LEU A 79 2.96 0.78 -2.26
CA LEU A 79 3.85 -0.15 -1.56
C LEU A 79 4.37 -1.28 -2.46
N ILE A 80 3.55 -1.81 -3.37
CA ILE A 80 3.99 -2.82 -4.33
C ILE A 80 5.14 -2.27 -5.19
N LYS A 81 5.06 -1.02 -5.66
CA LYS A 81 6.15 -0.39 -6.41
C LYS A 81 7.37 -0.17 -5.53
N GLU A 82 7.19 0.29 -4.29
CA GLU A 82 8.30 0.54 -3.37
C GLU A 82 9.04 -0.73 -2.93
N THR A 83 8.43 -1.92 -3.05
CA THR A 83 9.16 -3.19 -2.85
C THR A 83 10.32 -3.36 -3.83
N SER A 84 10.27 -2.72 -5.01
CA SER A 84 11.38 -2.71 -5.98
C SER A 84 12.64 -2.02 -5.44
N VAL A 85 12.50 -1.09 -4.48
CA VAL A 85 13.63 -0.41 -3.84
C VAL A 85 14.33 -1.33 -2.85
N VAL A 86 13.60 -2.25 -2.21
CA VAL A 86 14.14 -3.26 -1.30
C VAL A 86 15.13 -4.20 -2.01
N SER A 87 15.02 -4.32 -3.33
CA SER A 87 16.00 -4.98 -4.19
C SER A 87 17.45 -4.51 -4.01
N ILE A 88 17.66 -3.28 -3.51
CA ILE A 88 19.00 -2.72 -3.24
C ILE A 88 19.71 -3.47 -2.11
N ILE A 89 18.96 -3.99 -1.13
CA ILE A 89 19.52 -4.79 -0.02
C ILE A 89 19.58 -6.29 -0.34
N ALA A 90 19.67 -6.63 -1.63
CA ALA A 90 19.83 -7.99 -2.16
C ALA A 90 18.70 -8.97 -1.79
N LEU A 91 17.51 -8.46 -1.49
CA LEU A 91 16.34 -9.29 -1.31
C LEU A 91 15.82 -9.76 -2.69
N PRO A 92 15.65 -11.07 -2.94
CA PRO A 92 15.23 -11.55 -4.25
C PRO A 92 13.83 -11.03 -4.62
N ASP A 93 13.78 -10.23 -5.67
CA ASP A 93 12.56 -9.64 -6.24
C ASP A 93 12.67 -9.54 -7.77
N LEU A 94 11.66 -8.94 -8.42
CA LEU A 94 11.64 -8.81 -9.88
C LEU A 94 12.82 -8.00 -10.44
N VAL A 95 13.24 -6.95 -9.72
CA VAL A 95 14.41 -6.13 -10.08
C VAL A 95 15.71 -6.94 -9.95
N THR A 96 15.82 -7.80 -8.94
CA THR A 96 16.99 -8.67 -8.75
C THR A 96 17.14 -9.66 -9.90
N VAL A 97 16.03 -10.26 -10.34
CA VAL A 97 16.02 -11.15 -11.51
C VAL A 97 16.46 -10.41 -12.77
N MET A 98 15.93 -9.20 -12.99
CA MET A 98 16.33 -8.35 -14.12
C MET A 98 17.83 -8.05 -14.11
N LYS A 99 18.38 -7.62 -12.96
CA LYS A 99 19.82 -7.35 -12.80
C LYS A 99 20.67 -8.59 -13.09
N GLY A 100 20.21 -9.78 -12.66
CA GLY A 100 20.88 -11.06 -12.95
C GLY A 100 20.90 -11.42 -14.43
N LEU A 101 19.80 -11.17 -15.16
CA LEU A 101 19.78 -11.37 -16.62
C LEU A 101 20.62 -10.31 -17.36
N ASN A 102 20.66 -9.09 -16.84
CA ASN A 102 21.43 -8.00 -17.44
C ASN A 102 22.94 -8.24 -17.34
N SER A 103 23.42 -8.82 -16.24
CA SER A 103 24.85 -9.15 -16.09
C SER A 103 25.32 -10.24 -17.05
N LEU A 104 24.40 -11.09 -17.54
CA LEU A 104 24.70 -12.16 -18.49
C LEU A 104 24.56 -11.71 -19.95
N THR A 105 23.56 -10.88 -20.24
CA THR A 105 23.14 -10.58 -21.63
C THR A 105 23.53 -9.17 -22.06
N TYR A 106 23.78 -8.25 -21.13
CA TYR A 106 24.10 -6.83 -21.35
C TYR A 106 23.06 -6.07 -22.20
N LYS A 107 21.82 -6.56 -22.26
CA LYS A 107 20.69 -5.99 -23.00
C LYS A 107 19.77 -5.18 -22.08
N THR A 108 20.28 -4.08 -21.55
CA THR A 108 19.57 -3.28 -20.52
C THR A 108 18.21 -2.79 -20.98
N ASP A 109 18.08 -2.31 -22.23
CA ASP A 109 16.83 -1.71 -22.72
C ASP A 109 15.68 -2.73 -22.83
N GLU A 110 15.95 -3.90 -23.41
CA GLU A 110 14.97 -4.99 -23.53
C GLU A 110 14.51 -5.48 -22.14
N LEU A 111 15.45 -5.54 -21.19
CA LEU A 111 15.20 -6.00 -19.83
C LEU A 111 14.44 -4.98 -18.97
N LEU A 112 14.66 -3.68 -19.17
CA LEU A 112 13.88 -2.63 -18.53
C LEU A 112 12.43 -2.62 -19.03
N LEU A 113 12.21 -2.86 -20.33
CA LEU A 113 10.86 -3.01 -20.88
C LEU A 113 10.15 -4.22 -20.27
N LEU A 114 10.84 -5.36 -20.17
CA LEU A 114 10.29 -6.56 -19.52
C LEU A 114 9.95 -6.31 -18.05
N LEU A 115 10.82 -5.61 -17.31
CA LEU A 115 10.59 -5.23 -15.92
C LEU A 115 9.34 -4.36 -15.78
N PHE A 116 9.20 -3.35 -16.64
CA PHE A 116 8.02 -2.48 -16.67
C PHE A 116 6.74 -3.28 -16.94
N LEU A 117 6.74 -4.14 -17.96
CA LEU A 117 5.59 -5.00 -18.27
C LEU A 117 5.27 -5.97 -17.13
N GLY A 118 6.29 -6.51 -16.47
CA GLY A 118 6.11 -7.40 -15.31
C GLY A 118 5.40 -6.69 -14.15
N TYR A 119 5.88 -5.50 -13.77
CA TYR A 119 5.19 -4.70 -12.75
C TYR A 119 3.78 -4.27 -13.19
N LEU A 120 3.58 -3.93 -14.45
CA LEU A 120 2.27 -3.58 -14.99
C LEU A 120 1.29 -4.76 -14.90
N CYS A 121 1.72 -5.97 -15.27
CA CYS A 121 0.91 -7.19 -15.16
C CYS A 121 0.52 -7.52 -13.71
N ILE A 122 1.34 -7.14 -12.71
CA ILE A 122 1.03 -7.32 -11.29
C ILE A 122 0.09 -6.22 -10.80
N ILE A 123 0.41 -4.95 -11.09
CA ILE A 123 -0.28 -3.80 -10.51
C ILE A 123 -1.66 -3.58 -11.15
N LEU A 124 -1.80 -3.77 -12.46
CA LEU A 124 -3.04 -3.51 -13.21
C LEU A 124 -4.23 -4.34 -12.70
N PRO A 125 -4.16 -5.67 -12.53
CA PRO A 125 -5.29 -6.44 -12.00
C PRO A 125 -5.64 -6.05 -10.56
N ILE A 126 -4.63 -5.76 -9.73
CA ILE A 126 -4.84 -5.31 -8.34
C ILE A 126 -5.55 -3.95 -8.33
N SER A 127 -5.09 -3.01 -9.15
CA SER A 127 -5.70 -1.68 -9.28
C SER A 127 -7.14 -1.76 -9.77
N LEU A 128 -7.45 -2.63 -10.74
CA LEU A 128 -8.82 -2.82 -11.22
C LEU A 128 -9.72 -3.46 -10.16
N PHE A 129 -9.21 -4.44 -9.41
CA PHE A 129 -9.95 -5.06 -8.32
C PHE A 129 -10.27 -4.05 -7.21
N LEU A 130 -9.29 -3.23 -6.84
CA LEU A 130 -9.48 -2.17 -5.84
C LEU A 130 -10.47 -1.11 -6.31
N PHE A 131 -10.42 -0.72 -7.59
CA PHE A 131 -11.38 0.21 -8.18
C PHE A 131 -12.82 -0.35 -8.20
N PHE A 132 -12.99 -1.66 -8.37
CA PHE A 132 -14.31 -2.29 -8.28
C PHE A 132 -14.88 -2.30 -6.85
N LEU A 133 -14.01 -2.22 -5.84
CA LEU A 133 -14.38 -2.26 -4.44
C LEU A 133 -14.71 -0.87 -3.87
N GLU A 134 -14.31 0.18 -4.57
CA GLU A 134 -14.62 1.60 -4.32
C GLU A 134 -16.00 1.98 -4.88
#